data_AF-A0A4E9F5E0-F1
#
_entry.id   AF-A0A4E9F5E0-F1
#
_cell.length_a   1.000
_cell.length_b   1.000
_cell.length_c   1.000
_cell.angle_alpha   90.00
_cell.angle_beta   90.00
_cell.angle_gamma   90.00
#
_symmetry.space_group_name_H-M   'P 1'
#
loop_
_entity.id
_entity.type
_entity.pdbx_description
1 polymer ?
#
loop_
_entity_poly.entity_id
_entity_poly.type
_entity_poly.pdbx_seq_one_letter_code
_entity_poly.pdbx_strand_id
1 'polypeptide(L)'
;MASHPVGVSPFPQPPEYARQYTDANVAKKNVLPPPPVPSEFTVFGEEYNFEEEMIRSLQSQKMQQLFSSNGDWRSELKKLNRSTVAAFLDLLDILIRCPNHPERLEKINNLRLLFINMHHLINEYRPVQARDALQSMMRLLIKTIEDVTSRFRTYLAMGHEALNQVIDEVPPVLSASPMLNVEDVNVGVSIEQQVGAVETEISKRRSSYDEARKTTVSRREAWRRDVMLCELLDNMGDADLERRLSPSTSRVQMEY
;
A
#
# COMPACT_ATOMS: atom_id res chain seq x y z
N MET A 1 33.31 -43.93 21.32
CA MET A 1 32.16 -43.03 21.11
C MET A 1 32.43 -42.25 19.83
N ALA A 2 31.70 -42.51 18.76
CA ALA A 2 31.88 -41.82 17.49
C ALA A 2 31.26 -40.42 17.58
N SER A 3 32.09 -39.38 17.45
CA SER A 3 31.65 -37.99 17.38
C SER A 3 30.92 -37.75 16.06
N HIS A 4 29.62 -37.42 16.12
CA HIS A 4 28.88 -36.98 14.95
C HIS A 4 29.52 -35.72 14.35
N PRO A 5 29.61 -35.62 13.01
CA PRO A 5 30.16 -34.44 12.35
C PRO A 5 29.28 -33.24 12.70
N VAL A 6 29.92 -32.20 13.27
CA VAL A 6 29.29 -30.93 13.57
C VAL A 6 28.76 -30.37 12.26
N GLY A 7 27.43 -30.33 12.11
CA GLY A 7 26.77 -29.70 10.97
C GLY A 7 27.09 -28.21 10.98
N VAL A 8 28.03 -27.80 10.13
CA VAL A 8 28.32 -26.38 9.90
C VAL A 8 27.19 -25.85 9.03
N SER A 9 26.39 -24.93 9.58
CA SER A 9 25.38 -24.21 8.79
C SER A 9 26.03 -23.54 7.57
N PRO A 10 25.43 -23.61 6.37
CA PRO A 10 25.93 -22.89 5.19
C PRO A 10 25.76 -21.37 5.30
N PHE A 11 25.06 -20.89 6.32
CA PHE A 11 24.82 -19.46 6.55
C PHE A 11 25.88 -18.86 7.49
N PRO A 12 26.34 -17.63 7.23
CA PRO A 12 27.27 -16.94 8.12
C PRO A 12 26.64 -16.79 9.51
N GLN A 13 27.47 -16.86 10.55
CA GLN A 13 27.01 -16.57 11.91
C GLN A 13 26.51 -15.12 11.99
N PRO A 14 25.49 -14.84 12.80
CA PRO A 14 25.01 -13.48 12.99
C PRO A 14 26.15 -12.58 13.51
N PRO A 15 26.13 -11.28 13.19
CA PRO A 15 27.15 -10.35 13.65
C PRO A 15 27.34 -10.35 15.18
N GLU A 16 28.57 -10.17 15.64
CA GLU A 16 28.94 -10.23 17.07
C GLU A 16 28.13 -9.28 17.97
N TYR A 17 27.69 -8.13 17.44
CA TYR A 17 26.87 -7.18 18.19
C TYR A 17 25.51 -7.77 18.59
N ALA A 18 25.00 -8.78 17.89
CA ALA A 18 23.73 -9.44 18.21
C ALA A 18 23.74 -10.03 19.63
N ARG A 19 24.90 -10.49 20.12
CA ARG A 19 25.05 -11.01 21.50
C ARG A 19 24.83 -9.96 22.58
N GLN A 20 24.98 -8.67 22.25
CA GLN A 20 24.80 -7.57 23.20
C GLN A 20 23.33 -7.26 23.46
N TYR A 21 22.42 -7.66 22.57
CA TYR A 21 20.97 -7.45 22.68
C TYR A 21 20.30 -8.52 23.54
N THR A 22 20.66 -8.58 24.83
CA THR A 22 19.96 -9.38 25.84
C THR A 22 18.86 -8.57 26.52
N ASP A 23 17.80 -9.22 27.02
CA ASP A 23 16.70 -8.55 27.73
C ASP A 23 17.19 -7.65 28.87
N ALA A 24 18.23 -8.11 29.59
CA ALA A 24 18.86 -7.35 30.66
C ALA A 24 19.58 -6.09 30.15
N ASN A 25 20.29 -6.16 29.01
CA ASN A 25 20.98 -5.00 28.42
C ASN A 25 20.00 -4.01 27.79
N VAL A 26 18.93 -4.51 27.16
CA VAL A 26 17.85 -3.70 26.62
C VAL A 26 17.14 -2.96 27.75
N ALA A 27 16.79 -3.65 28.84
CA ALA A 27 16.17 -3.03 30.01
C ALA A 27 17.08 -1.97 30.66
N LYS A 28 18.40 -2.20 30.67
CA LYS A 28 19.40 -1.24 31.17
C LYS A 28 19.74 -0.11 30.18
N LYS A 29 19.18 -0.11 28.96
CA LYS A 29 19.54 0.80 27.85
C LYS A 29 21.03 0.78 27.49
N ASN A 30 21.70 -0.36 27.71
CA ASN A 30 23.10 -0.57 27.36
C ASN A 30 23.28 -1.11 25.93
N VAL A 31 22.21 -1.16 25.13
CA VAL A 31 22.28 -1.52 23.71
C VAL A 31 22.58 -0.28 22.88
N LEU A 32 23.51 -0.42 21.94
CA LEU A 32 23.78 0.65 20.98
C LEU A 32 22.52 0.91 20.14
N PRO A 33 22.14 2.17 19.89
CA PRO A 33 21.08 2.47 18.94
C PRO A 33 21.50 1.97 17.54
N PRO A 34 20.53 1.67 16.65
CA PRO A 34 20.84 1.38 15.26
C PRO A 34 21.73 2.49 14.67
N PRO A 35 22.75 2.14 13.86
CA PRO A 35 23.56 3.14 13.18
C PRO A 35 22.66 4.05 12.32
N PRO A 36 23.04 5.33 12.14
CA PRO A 36 22.28 6.23 11.26
C PRO A 36 22.26 5.64 9.84
N VAL A 37 21.13 5.80 9.15
CA VAL A 37 21.00 5.36 7.76
C VAL A 37 22.06 6.10 6.94
N PRO A 38 23.01 5.39 6.28
CA PRO A 38 24.01 6.04 5.47
C PRO A 38 23.32 6.74 4.30
N SER A 39 23.67 8.01 4.06
CA SER A 39 23.14 8.73 2.89
C SER A 39 23.70 8.14 1.59
N GLU A 40 24.96 7.72 1.64
CA GLU A 40 25.69 7.13 0.51
C GLU A 40 26.01 5.67 0.77
N PHE A 41 25.70 4.80 -0.18
CA PHE A 41 25.98 3.37 -0.07
C PHE A 41 26.20 2.74 -1.44
N THR A 42 27.03 1.72 -1.51
CA THR A 42 27.32 1.02 -2.77
C THR A 42 26.58 -0.31 -2.83
N VAL A 43 25.78 -0.52 -3.87
CA VAL A 43 25.09 -1.80 -4.11
C VAL A 43 25.41 -2.29 -5.51
N PHE A 44 25.89 -3.53 -5.63
CA PHE A 44 26.28 -4.14 -6.92
C PHE A 44 27.30 -3.31 -7.73
N GLY A 45 28.15 -2.54 -7.04
CA GLY A 45 29.13 -1.66 -7.66
C GLY A 45 28.58 -0.31 -8.13
N GLU A 46 27.29 -0.05 -7.94
CA GLU A 46 26.72 1.28 -8.13
C GLU A 46 26.68 2.05 -6.81
N GLU A 47 27.22 3.25 -6.81
CA GLU A 47 27.09 4.19 -5.69
C GLU A 47 25.68 4.79 -5.72
N TYR A 48 24.98 4.80 -4.59
CA TYR A 48 23.68 5.42 -4.41
C TYR A 48 23.82 6.53 -3.36
N ASN A 49 23.18 7.67 -3.62
CA ASN A 49 23.06 8.78 -2.69
C ASN A 49 21.58 9.10 -2.49
N PHE A 50 21.08 9.06 -1.25
CA PHE A 50 19.69 9.37 -0.94
C PHE A 50 19.34 10.86 -1.11
N GLU A 51 20.32 11.76 -1.14
CA GLU A 51 20.11 13.19 -1.41
C GLU A 51 19.90 13.50 -2.90
N GLU A 52 20.36 12.61 -3.77
CA GLU A 52 20.18 12.78 -5.21
C GLU A 52 18.78 12.35 -5.66
N GLU A 53 18.35 12.88 -6.81
CA GLU A 53 17.14 12.38 -7.46
C GLU A 53 17.26 10.87 -7.66
N MET A 54 16.23 10.13 -7.26
CA MET A 54 16.16 8.65 -7.33
C MET A 54 16.58 8.11 -8.71
N ILE A 55 16.39 8.92 -9.75
CA ILE A 55 16.78 8.62 -11.12
C ILE A 55 17.87 9.61 -11.50
N ARG A 56 19.13 9.15 -11.54
CA ARG A 56 20.26 9.94 -12.01
C ARG A 56 20.00 10.46 -13.42
N SER A 57 20.28 11.75 -13.65
CA SER A 57 20.12 12.38 -14.96
C SER A 57 21.08 11.76 -15.99
N LEU A 58 20.65 11.65 -17.25
CA LEU A 58 21.54 11.15 -18.33
C LEU A 58 22.83 11.97 -18.47
N GLN A 59 22.74 13.29 -18.20
CA GLN A 59 23.89 14.20 -18.23
C GLN A 59 24.96 13.81 -17.20
N SER A 60 24.56 13.44 -15.97
CA SER A 60 25.48 12.95 -14.94
C SER A 60 26.21 11.67 -15.37
N GLN A 61 25.55 10.84 -16.17
CA GLN A 61 26.10 9.59 -16.71
C GLN A 61 26.87 9.79 -18.03
N LYS A 62 27.15 11.04 -18.43
CA LYS A 62 27.82 11.40 -19.69
C LYS A 62 27.09 10.91 -20.95
N MET A 63 25.76 10.81 -20.88
CA MET A 63 24.91 10.40 -21.99
C MET A 63 24.08 11.57 -22.50
N GLN A 64 23.95 11.66 -23.82
CA GLN A 64 23.16 12.69 -24.45
C GLN A 64 21.67 12.39 -24.28
N GLN A 65 20.95 13.35 -23.71
CA GLN A 65 19.50 13.33 -23.62
C GLN A 65 18.90 13.70 -24.99
N LEU A 66 18.08 12.81 -25.55
CA LEU A 66 17.48 12.93 -26.89
C LEU A 66 16.01 13.35 -26.85
N PHE A 67 15.47 13.66 -25.68
CA PHE A 67 14.09 14.05 -25.48
C PHE A 67 13.98 15.34 -24.65
N SER A 68 12.87 16.03 -24.77
CA SER A 68 12.56 17.22 -23.97
C SER A 68 11.94 16.83 -22.62
N SER A 69 12.40 17.42 -21.52
CA SER A 69 11.91 17.18 -20.15
C SER A 69 10.56 17.86 -19.86
N ASN A 70 9.69 17.97 -20.86
CA ASN A 70 8.45 18.77 -20.81
C ASN A 70 7.25 18.01 -20.21
N GLY A 71 7.46 16.84 -19.58
CA GLY A 71 6.40 16.02 -18.99
C GLY A 71 5.59 15.18 -19.99
N ASP A 72 5.88 15.25 -21.29
CA ASP A 72 5.16 14.49 -22.32
C ASP A 72 5.79 13.11 -22.60
N TRP A 73 5.95 12.26 -21.58
CA TRP A 73 6.63 10.96 -21.67
C TRP A 73 6.12 10.09 -22.83
N ARG A 74 4.80 10.08 -23.07
CA ARG A 74 4.18 9.28 -24.15
C ARG A 74 4.61 9.72 -25.54
N SER A 75 4.69 11.03 -25.78
CA SER A 75 5.04 11.59 -27.08
C SER A 75 6.53 11.40 -27.36
N GLU A 76 7.37 11.66 -26.35
CA GLU A 76 8.82 11.49 -26.45
C GLU A 76 9.20 10.02 -26.63
N LEU A 77 8.57 9.09 -25.91
CA LEU A 77 8.82 7.66 -26.07
C LEU A 77 8.45 7.18 -27.48
N LYS A 78 7.37 7.70 -28.06
CA LYS A 78 6.99 7.40 -29.46
C LYS A 78 8.00 7.96 -30.46
N LYS A 79 8.53 9.17 -30.24
CA LYS A 79 9.57 9.75 -31.10
C LYS A 79 10.85 8.91 -31.05
N LEU A 80 11.31 8.55 -29.85
CA LEU A 80 12.46 7.66 -29.66
C LEU A 80 12.23 6.29 -30.30
N ASN A 81 11.02 5.74 -30.21
CA ASN A 81 10.69 4.45 -30.82
C ASN A 81 10.78 4.50 -32.35
N ARG A 82 10.22 5.55 -32.97
CA ARG A 82 10.36 5.76 -34.43
C ARG A 82 11.84 5.93 -34.82
N SER A 83 12.62 6.68 -34.05
CA SER A 83 14.05 6.87 -34.27
C SER A 83 14.83 5.55 -34.16
N THR A 84 14.45 4.68 -33.21
CA THR A 84 15.05 3.35 -33.02
C THR A 84 14.76 2.42 -34.18
N VAL A 85 13.52 2.40 -34.67
CA VAL A 85 13.17 1.63 -35.87
C VAL A 85 13.95 2.12 -37.09
N ALA A 86 14.05 3.44 -37.30
CA ALA A 86 14.85 3.99 -38.40
C ALA A 86 16.34 3.63 -38.27
N ALA A 87 16.94 3.78 -37.09
CA ALA A 87 18.33 3.41 -36.83
C ALA A 87 18.60 1.91 -37.04
N PHE A 88 17.62 1.06 -36.72
CA PHE A 88 17.71 -0.38 -36.96
C PHE A 88 17.65 -0.72 -38.45
N LEU A 89 16.77 -0.06 -39.22
CA LEU A 89 16.71 -0.22 -40.67
C LEU A 89 17.99 0.26 -41.36
N ASP A 90 18.57 1.38 -40.92
CA ASP A 90 19.87 1.85 -41.40
C ASP A 90 20.98 0.83 -41.13
N LEU A 91 20.98 0.23 -39.92
CA LEU A 91 21.93 -0.82 -39.57
C LEU A 91 21.76 -2.04 -40.48
N LEU A 92 20.53 -2.44 -40.79
CA LEU A 92 20.27 -3.54 -41.73
C LEU A 92 20.78 -3.23 -43.14
N ASP A 93 20.56 -2.02 -43.67
CA ASP A 93 21.05 -1.64 -44.99
C ASP A 93 22.59 -1.69 -45.07
N ILE A 94 23.28 -1.23 -44.01
CA ILE A 94 24.75 -1.34 -43.91
C ILE A 94 25.19 -2.81 -43.88
N LEU A 95 24.50 -3.67 -43.12
CA LEU A 95 24.84 -5.09 -43.04
C LEU A 95 24.65 -5.83 -44.37
N ILE A 96 23.65 -5.42 -45.17
CA ILE A 96 23.38 -5.98 -46.49
C ILE A 96 24.44 -5.52 -47.51
N ARG A 97 24.80 -4.23 -47.52
CA ARG A 97 25.73 -3.64 -48.49
C ARG A 97 27.20 -3.96 -48.18
N CYS A 98 27.62 -3.67 -46.95
CA CYS A 98 29.02 -3.71 -46.52
C CYS A 98 29.11 -4.14 -45.03
N PRO A 99 29.06 -5.44 -44.71
CA PRO A 99 28.97 -5.92 -43.32
C PRO A 99 30.18 -5.57 -42.44
N ASN A 100 31.34 -5.29 -43.05
CA ASN A 100 32.58 -4.95 -42.34
C ASN A 100 32.86 -3.42 -42.28
N HIS A 101 31.93 -2.58 -42.74
CA HIS A 101 32.12 -1.14 -42.71
C HIS A 101 32.12 -0.59 -41.28
N PRO A 102 33.00 0.36 -40.92
CA PRO A 102 33.08 0.94 -39.58
C PRO A 102 31.77 1.63 -39.14
N GLU A 103 30.98 2.18 -40.07
CA GLU A 103 29.66 2.79 -39.78
C GLU A 103 28.69 1.85 -39.05
N ARG A 104 28.88 0.53 -39.17
CA ARG A 104 28.12 -0.47 -38.39
C ARG A 104 28.24 -0.20 -36.89
N LEU A 105 29.44 0.08 -36.40
CA LEU A 105 29.69 0.34 -34.97
C LEU A 105 29.04 1.66 -34.53
N GLU A 106 29.04 2.68 -35.39
CA GLU A 106 28.38 3.95 -35.11
C GLU A 106 26.86 3.78 -34.98
N LYS A 107 26.22 3.03 -35.89
CA LYS A 107 24.78 2.73 -35.79
C LYS A 107 24.44 1.89 -34.57
N ILE A 108 25.28 0.92 -34.18
CA ILE A 108 25.12 0.15 -32.94
C ILE A 108 25.21 1.07 -31.72
N ASN A 109 26.17 2.00 -31.68
CA ASN A 109 26.30 2.97 -30.60
C ASN A 109 25.10 3.92 -30.53
N ASN A 110 24.57 4.34 -31.68
CA ASN A 110 23.34 5.14 -31.75
C ASN A 110 22.12 4.36 -31.19
N LEU A 111 21.95 3.09 -31.58
CA LEU A 111 20.91 2.24 -31.03
C LEU A 111 21.04 2.08 -29.51
N ARG A 112 22.27 1.86 -29.00
CA ARG A 112 22.54 1.80 -27.57
C ARG A 112 22.11 3.09 -26.86
N LEU A 113 22.46 4.25 -27.41
CA LEU A 113 22.08 5.55 -26.86
C LEU A 113 20.55 5.73 -26.83
N LEU A 114 19.85 5.32 -27.88
CA LEU A 114 18.39 5.38 -27.96
C LEU A 114 17.72 4.52 -26.89
N PHE A 115 18.18 3.28 -26.68
CA PHE A 115 17.64 2.40 -25.65
C PHE A 115 17.87 2.93 -24.23
N ILE A 116 19.04 3.52 -23.97
CA ILE A 116 19.32 4.12 -22.66
C ILE A 116 18.39 5.33 -22.42
N ASN A 117 18.17 6.17 -23.44
CA ASN A 117 17.21 7.27 -23.35
C ASN A 117 15.78 6.79 -23.08
N MET A 118 15.32 5.73 -23.75
CA MET A 118 14.01 5.13 -23.46
C MET A 118 13.92 4.61 -22.03
N HIS A 119 14.95 3.92 -21.56
CA HIS A 119 14.95 3.35 -20.21
C HIS A 119 14.88 4.44 -19.15
N HIS A 120 15.65 5.53 -19.33
CA HIS A 120 15.59 6.69 -18.44
C HIS A 120 14.19 7.32 -18.44
N LEU A 121 13.58 7.53 -19.61
CA LEU A 121 12.23 8.09 -19.72
C LEU A 121 11.16 7.20 -19.06
N ILE A 122 11.29 5.87 -19.17
CA ILE A 122 10.41 4.90 -18.49
C ILE A 122 10.60 4.97 -16.97
N ASN A 123 11.85 5.10 -16.52
CA ASN A 123 12.15 5.24 -15.10
C ASN A 123 11.55 6.52 -14.52
N GLU A 124 11.66 7.65 -15.21
CA GLU A 124 11.03 8.92 -14.82
C GLU A 124 9.51 8.79 -14.68
N TYR A 125 8.88 7.92 -15.46
CA TYR A 125 7.45 7.66 -15.38
C TYR A 125 7.05 6.74 -14.21
N ARG A 126 7.97 5.97 -13.61
CA ARG A 126 7.66 5.00 -12.53
C ARG A 126 6.99 5.65 -11.30
N PRO A 127 7.46 6.80 -10.77
CA PRO A 127 6.78 7.46 -9.65
C PRO A 127 5.36 7.91 -9.99
N VAL A 128 5.11 8.35 -11.22
CA VAL A 128 3.77 8.73 -11.71
C VAL A 128 2.87 7.48 -11.74
N GLN A 129 3.35 6.38 -12.31
CA GLN A 129 2.63 5.11 -12.32
C GLN A 129 2.30 4.60 -10.89
N ALA A 130 3.24 4.73 -9.96
CA ALA A 130 3.04 4.30 -8.57
C ALA A 130 1.94 5.13 -7.88
N ARG A 131 1.86 6.44 -8.14
CA ARG A 131 0.78 7.31 -7.64
C ARG A 131 -0.58 6.91 -8.20
N ASP A 132 -0.67 6.63 -9.49
CA ASP A 132 -1.93 6.21 -10.14
C ASP A 132 -2.39 4.84 -9.63
N ALA A 133 -1.45 3.91 -9.40
CA ALA A 133 -1.72 2.61 -8.80
C ALA A 133 -2.23 2.74 -7.36
N LEU A 134 -1.61 3.60 -6.54
CA LEU A 134 -2.07 3.89 -5.18
C LEU A 134 -3.47 4.50 -5.19
N GLN A 135 -3.74 5.46 -6.09
CA GLN A 135 -5.07 6.06 -6.21
C GLN A 135 -6.13 5.02 -6.58
N SER A 136 -5.81 4.12 -7.52
CA SER A 136 -6.71 3.03 -7.92
C SER A 136 -6.98 2.06 -6.76
N MET A 137 -5.94 1.71 -6.00
CA MET A 137 -6.06 0.89 -4.80
C MET A 137 -6.95 1.55 -3.74
N MET A 138 -6.74 2.83 -3.45
CA MET A 138 -7.55 3.57 -2.48
C MET A 138 -9.03 3.65 -2.90
N ARG A 139 -9.32 3.85 -4.19
CA ARG A 139 -10.70 3.82 -4.71
C ARG A 139 -11.35 2.45 -4.52
N LEU A 140 -10.61 1.37 -4.74
CA LEU A 140 -11.09 0.01 -4.48
C LEU A 140 -11.39 -0.19 -2.99
N LEU A 141 -10.49 0.25 -2.09
CA LEU A 141 -10.70 0.17 -0.65
C LEU A 141 -11.97 0.91 -0.21
N ILE A 142 -12.20 2.13 -0.71
CA ILE A 142 -13.43 2.89 -0.42
C ILE A 142 -14.66 2.09 -0.85
N LYS A 143 -14.66 1.56 -2.08
CA LYS A 143 -15.78 0.75 -2.60
C LYS A 143 -16.03 -0.50 -1.75
N THR A 144 -14.98 -1.18 -1.30
CA THR A 144 -15.09 -2.33 -0.40
C THR A 144 -15.69 -1.94 0.94
N ILE A 145 -15.25 -0.81 1.53
CA ILE A 145 -15.79 -0.30 2.79
C ILE A 145 -17.27 0.07 2.63
N GLU A 146 -17.66 0.68 1.51
CA GLU A 146 -19.06 1.00 1.20
C GLU A 146 -19.93 -0.26 1.08
N ASP A 147 -19.47 -1.28 0.36
CA ASP A 147 -20.17 -2.57 0.24
C ASP A 147 -20.30 -3.28 1.60
N VAL A 148 -19.22 -3.33 2.39
CA VAL A 148 -19.23 -3.90 3.74
C VAL A 148 -20.19 -3.13 4.65
N THR A 149 -20.17 -1.80 4.62
CA THR A 149 -21.08 -0.96 5.40
C THR A 149 -22.53 -1.17 4.99
N SER A 150 -22.80 -1.29 3.69
CA SER A 150 -24.13 -1.60 3.17
C SER A 150 -24.63 -2.95 3.68
N ARG A 151 -23.81 -4.00 3.62
CA ARG A 151 -24.13 -5.34 4.16
C ARG A 151 -24.39 -5.30 5.65
N PHE A 152 -23.55 -4.62 6.43
CA PHE A 152 -23.78 -4.46 7.87
C PHE A 152 -25.10 -3.76 8.16
N ARG A 153 -25.47 -2.71 7.41
CA ARG A 153 -26.77 -2.05 7.55
C ARG A 153 -27.93 -2.99 7.25
N THR A 154 -27.84 -3.81 6.19
CA THR A 154 -28.85 -4.82 5.89
C THR A 154 -28.98 -5.85 7.01
N TYR A 155 -27.87 -6.38 7.54
CA TYR A 155 -27.90 -7.33 8.65
C TYR A 155 -28.46 -6.72 9.94
N LEU A 156 -28.15 -5.46 10.24
CA LEU A 156 -28.74 -4.75 11.38
C LEU A 156 -30.25 -4.55 11.22
N ALA A 157 -30.73 -4.21 10.02
CA ALA A 157 -32.16 -4.08 9.75
C ALA A 157 -32.89 -5.42 9.92
N MET A 158 -32.32 -6.51 9.40
CA MET A 158 -32.87 -7.87 9.58
C MET A 158 -32.87 -8.29 11.05
N GLY A 159 -31.80 -7.98 11.80
CA GLY A 159 -31.72 -8.27 13.23
C GLY A 159 -32.74 -7.48 14.05
N HIS A 160 -32.97 -6.21 13.71
CA HIS A 160 -33.99 -5.38 14.34
C HIS A 160 -35.42 -5.90 14.05
N GLU A 161 -35.69 -6.32 12.82
CA GLU A 161 -36.97 -6.93 12.44
C GLU A 161 -37.22 -8.25 13.19
N ALA A 162 -36.21 -9.14 13.26
CA ALA A 162 -36.30 -10.39 13.99
C ALA A 162 -36.51 -10.18 15.51
N LEU A 163 -35.83 -9.19 16.11
CA LEU A 163 -36.05 -8.85 17.52
C LEU A 163 -37.47 -8.31 17.78
N ASN A 164 -38.00 -7.47 16.90
CA ASN A 164 -39.36 -6.96 17.03
C ASN A 164 -40.40 -8.08 16.92
N GLN A 165 -40.20 -9.04 16.00
CA GLN A 165 -41.06 -10.23 15.90
C GLN A 165 -41.07 -11.03 17.21
N VAL A 166 -39.91 -11.25 17.83
CA VAL A 166 -39.83 -11.95 19.13
C VAL A 166 -40.49 -11.14 20.24
N ILE A 167 -40.32 -9.82 20.27
CA ILE A 167 -40.99 -8.94 21.26
C ILE A 167 -42.51 -9.04 21.12
N ASP A 168 -43.05 -9.09 19.90
CA ASP A 168 -44.48 -9.26 19.64
C ASP A 168 -45.00 -10.65 20.06
N GLU A 169 -44.17 -11.70 20.00
CA GLU A 169 -44.50 -13.05 20.43
C GLU A 169 -44.44 -13.26 21.96
N VAL A 170 -43.76 -12.39 22.72
CA VAL A 170 -43.67 -12.51 24.18
C VAL A 170 -45.02 -12.08 24.79
N PRO A 171 -45.77 -13.01 25.43
CA PRO A 171 -47.01 -12.64 26.09
C PRO A 171 -46.74 -11.66 27.24
N PRO A 172 -47.66 -10.73 27.55
CA PRO A 172 -47.46 -9.75 28.61
C PRO A 172 -47.56 -10.43 29.99
N VAL A 173 -46.51 -11.13 30.40
CA VAL A 173 -46.41 -11.81 31.70
C VAL A 173 -45.58 -10.96 32.65
N LEU A 174 -45.74 -9.63 32.64
CA LEU A 174 -45.25 -8.71 33.67
C LEU A 174 -46.09 -7.41 33.70
N SER A 175 -47.43 -7.50 33.69
CA SER A 175 -48.32 -6.33 33.90
C SER A 175 -48.80 -6.17 35.35
N ALA A 176 -48.29 -6.98 36.29
CA ALA A 176 -48.64 -6.89 37.70
C ALA A 176 -47.40 -6.58 38.57
N SER A 177 -46.91 -5.35 38.48
CA SER A 177 -46.16 -4.73 39.58
C SER A 177 -46.53 -3.25 39.66
N PRO A 178 -47.10 -2.80 40.79
CA PRO A 178 -47.67 -1.48 40.91
C PRO A 178 -46.58 -0.42 41.13
N MET A 179 -46.75 0.71 40.43
CA MET A 179 -46.23 2.04 40.77
C MET A 179 -44.71 2.27 40.69
N LEU A 180 -44.25 2.77 39.54
CA LEU A 180 -43.29 3.87 39.47
C LEU A 180 -43.75 4.84 38.38
N ASN A 181 -44.23 6.01 38.80
CA ASN A 181 -44.57 7.12 37.92
C ASN A 181 -43.31 7.60 37.21
N VAL A 182 -43.27 7.46 35.88
CA VAL A 182 -42.38 8.25 35.02
C VAL A 182 -43.26 8.85 33.94
N GLU A 183 -43.62 10.10 34.15
CA GLU A 183 -44.27 10.95 33.17
C GLU A 183 -43.31 11.16 31.97
N ASP A 184 -43.89 11.10 30.77
CA ASP A 184 -43.40 11.67 29.50
C ASP A 184 -42.04 11.18 28.95
N VAL A 185 -42.07 10.09 28.16
CA VAL A 185 -41.10 9.87 27.08
C VAL A 185 -41.84 9.85 25.74
N ASN A 186 -41.98 11.03 25.16
CA ASN A 186 -42.46 11.28 23.82
C ASN A 186 -41.45 10.75 22.78
N VAL A 187 -41.58 9.48 22.35
CA VAL A 187 -40.81 8.90 21.24
C VAL A 187 -41.62 9.05 19.95
N GLY A 188 -41.54 10.26 19.39
CA GLY A 188 -42.15 10.61 18.11
C GLY A 188 -41.34 11.72 17.46
N VAL A 189 -40.10 11.44 17.05
CA VAL A 189 -39.27 12.41 16.32
C VAL A 189 -38.63 11.76 15.10
N SER A 190 -38.95 12.34 13.95
CA SER A 190 -38.66 11.90 12.58
C SER A 190 -37.20 11.50 12.33
N ILE A 191 -37.04 10.36 11.65
CA ILE A 191 -35.79 9.71 11.25
C ILE A 191 -34.89 10.63 10.37
N GLU A 192 -35.45 11.68 9.75
CA GLU A 192 -34.69 12.61 8.90
C GLU A 192 -33.84 13.63 9.69
N GLN A 193 -34.18 13.95 10.94
CA GLN A 193 -33.36 14.84 11.79
C GLN A 193 -32.19 14.11 12.49
N GLN A 194 -32.23 12.78 12.57
CA GLN A 194 -31.14 11.99 13.16
C GLN A 194 -29.93 11.86 12.25
N VAL A 195 -30.09 11.93 10.91
CA VAL A 195 -28.96 11.83 9.97
C VAL A 195 -28.02 13.03 10.10
N GLY A 196 -28.56 14.25 10.24
CA GLY A 196 -27.77 15.45 10.48
C GLY A 196 -27.10 15.50 11.87
N ALA A 197 -27.76 14.95 12.90
CA ALA A 197 -27.17 14.82 14.23
C ALA A 197 -25.99 13.80 14.23
N VAL A 198 -26.10 12.71 13.47
CA VAL A 198 -25.05 11.71 13.29
C VAL A 198 -23.83 12.29 12.57
N GLU A 199 -24.01 13.10 11.52
CA GLU A 199 -22.87 13.77 10.85
C GLU A 199 -22.13 14.73 11.78
N THR A 200 -22.88 15.47 12.61
CA THR A 200 -22.31 16.39 13.60
C THR A 200 -21.55 15.63 14.71
N GLU A 201 -22.08 14.50 15.16
CA GLU A 201 -21.41 13.57 16.08
C GLU A 201 -20.14 12.96 15.47
N ILE A 202 -20.16 12.54 14.20
CA ILE A 202 -18.99 12.00 13.49
C ILE A 202 -17.89 13.06 13.37
N SER A 203 -18.24 14.32 13.07
CA SER A 203 -17.28 15.43 13.03
C SER A 203 -16.69 15.74 14.42
N LYS A 204 -17.51 15.74 15.47
CA LYS A 204 -17.03 15.89 16.86
C LYS A 204 -16.09 14.75 17.27
N ARG A 205 -16.43 13.51 16.91
CA ARG A 205 -15.57 12.34 17.15
C ARG A 205 -14.25 12.44 16.39
N ARG A 206 -14.26 12.85 15.11
CA ARG A 206 -13.04 13.10 14.33
C ARG A 206 -12.13 14.12 14.99
N SER A 207 -12.69 15.25 15.46
CA SER A 207 -11.93 16.26 16.20
C SER A 207 -11.34 15.70 17.50
N SER A 208 -12.08 14.86 18.23
CA SER A 208 -11.60 14.22 19.44
C SER A 208 -10.41 13.28 19.17
N TYR A 209 -10.43 12.53 18.07
CA TYR A 209 -9.31 11.67 17.68
C TYR A 209 -8.05 12.46 17.31
N ASP A 210 -8.19 13.60 16.64
CA ASP A 210 -7.05 14.49 16.34
C ASP A 210 -6.48 15.15 17.60
N GLU A 211 -7.34 15.50 18.55
CA GLU A 211 -6.91 16.08 19.83
C GLU A 211 -6.22 15.05 20.73
N ALA A 212 -6.64 13.78 20.66
CA ALA A 212 -6.04 12.66 21.39
C ALA A 212 -4.57 12.37 20.98
N ARG A 213 -4.10 12.90 19.85
CA ARG A 213 -2.70 12.73 19.40
C ARG A 213 -1.72 13.73 20.01
N LYS A 214 -2.20 14.80 20.67
CA LYS A 214 -1.35 15.92 21.15
C LYS A 214 -0.63 15.61 22.46
N THR A 215 -1.22 14.83 23.37
CA THR A 215 -0.65 14.54 24.70
C THR A 215 -0.17 13.08 24.81
N THR A 216 0.96 12.84 25.47
CA THR A 216 1.55 11.49 25.63
C THR A 216 0.61 10.48 26.29
N VAL A 217 -0.16 10.93 27.28
CA VAL A 217 -1.19 10.12 27.97
C VAL A 217 -2.31 9.72 27.01
N SER A 218 -2.84 10.68 26.26
CA SER A 218 -3.95 10.44 25.34
C SER A 218 -3.55 9.54 24.16
N ARG A 219 -2.31 9.64 23.68
CA ARG A 219 -1.74 8.73 22.69
C ARG A 219 -1.68 7.28 23.19
N ARG A 220 -1.37 7.08 24.48
CA ARG A 220 -1.32 5.74 25.10
C ARG A 220 -2.72 5.13 25.22
N GLU A 221 -3.72 5.95 25.54
CA GLU A 221 -5.12 5.51 25.59
C GLU A 221 -5.69 5.21 24.21
N ALA A 222 -5.39 6.04 23.20
CA ALA A 222 -5.76 5.78 21.81
C ALA A 222 -5.14 4.46 21.31
N TRP A 223 -3.84 4.26 21.58
CA TRP A 223 -3.17 3.01 21.24
C TRP A 223 -3.79 1.78 21.94
N ARG A 224 -4.18 1.89 23.22
CA ARG A 224 -4.91 0.81 23.91
C ARG A 224 -6.26 0.49 23.26
N ARG A 225 -6.99 1.52 22.82
CA ARG A 225 -8.27 1.34 22.11
C ARG A 225 -8.07 0.67 20.75
N ASP A 226 -7.05 1.09 20.00
CA ASP A 226 -6.71 0.50 18.71
C ASP A 226 -6.29 -0.96 18.85
N VAL A 227 -5.48 -1.31 19.86
CA VAL A 227 -5.10 -2.70 20.17
C VAL A 227 -6.32 -3.55 20.52
N MET A 228 -7.22 -3.04 21.36
CA MET A 228 -8.46 -3.75 21.71
C MET A 228 -9.36 -3.98 20.49
N LEU A 229 -9.42 -3.01 19.57
CA LEU A 229 -10.17 -3.15 18.32
C LEU A 229 -9.56 -4.21 17.39
N CYS A 230 -8.23 -4.23 17.26
CA CYS A 230 -7.52 -5.26 16.51
C CYS A 230 -7.78 -6.65 17.10
N GLU A 231 -7.66 -6.83 18.43
CA GLU A 231 -7.96 -8.11 19.09
C GLU A 231 -9.41 -8.54 18.87
N LEU A 232 -10.38 -7.60 18.87
CA LEU A 232 -11.77 -7.91 18.57
C LEU A 232 -11.94 -8.37 17.11
N LEU A 233 -11.28 -7.71 16.15
CA LEU A 233 -11.35 -8.05 14.73
C LEU A 233 -10.67 -9.39 14.42
N ASP A 234 -9.53 -9.66 15.04
CA ASP A 234 -8.79 -10.93 14.88
C ASP A 234 -9.59 -12.11 15.45
N ASN A 235 -10.33 -11.88 16.54
CA ASN A 235 -11.26 -12.89 17.09
C ASN A 235 -12.55 -13.07 16.26
N MET A 236 -12.82 -12.19 15.28
CA MET A 236 -14.06 -12.16 14.50
C MET A 236 -13.96 -12.74 13.08
N GLY A 237 -12.90 -13.46 12.68
CA GLY A 237 -13.09 -14.38 11.55
C GLY A 237 -11.86 -14.87 10.80
N ASP A 238 -11.46 -16.10 11.11
CA ASP A 238 -10.86 -17.03 10.14
C ASP A 238 -11.90 -18.02 9.56
N ALA A 239 -13.12 -18.08 10.11
CA ALA A 239 -14.14 -19.04 9.66
C ALA A 239 -14.97 -18.57 8.44
N ASP A 240 -15.00 -17.27 8.13
CA ASP A 240 -15.90 -16.70 7.11
C ASP A 240 -15.20 -16.03 5.91
N LEU A 241 -13.86 -15.89 5.92
CA LEU A 241 -13.13 -15.20 4.86
C LEU A 241 -12.69 -16.14 3.70
N GLU A 242 -12.36 -17.41 3.99
CA GLU A 242 -11.91 -18.36 2.95
C GLU A 242 -13.02 -18.83 2.00
N ARG A 243 -14.29 -18.78 2.41
CA ARG A 243 -15.42 -19.13 1.52
C ARG A 243 -15.79 -18.05 0.50
N ARG A 244 -15.29 -16.82 0.66
CA ARG A 244 -15.73 -15.68 -0.18
C ARG A 244 -14.76 -15.31 -1.32
N LEU A 245 -13.61 -15.98 -1.40
CA LEU A 245 -12.59 -15.75 -2.46
C LEU A 245 -12.68 -16.72 -3.65
N SER A 246 -13.73 -17.54 -3.74
CA SER A 246 -13.98 -18.38 -4.92
C SER A 246 -15.37 -18.10 -5.51
N PRO A 247 -15.44 -17.23 -6.52
CA PRO A 247 -16.35 -17.50 -7.63
C PRO A 247 -15.65 -17.30 -8.99
N SER A 248 -15.70 -18.38 -9.78
CA SER A 248 -15.89 -18.40 -11.23
C SER A 248 -14.89 -17.66 -12.13
N THR A 249 -14.01 -18.48 -12.74
CA THR A 249 -13.81 -18.57 -14.20
C THR A 249 -14.51 -17.49 -15.03
N SER A 250 -13.82 -16.40 -15.31
CA SER A 250 -14.12 -15.52 -16.44
C SER A 250 -12.81 -15.07 -17.07
N ARG A 251 -12.43 -15.88 -18.06
CA ARG A 251 -11.31 -15.73 -18.97
C ARG A 251 -11.48 -14.42 -19.75
N VAL A 252 -10.85 -13.35 -19.29
CA VAL A 252 -10.64 -12.14 -20.11
C VAL A 252 -9.25 -12.27 -20.73
N GLN A 253 -9.22 -12.71 -21.98
CA GLN A 253 -8.10 -12.51 -22.88
C GLN A 253 -7.94 -10.99 -23.08
N MET A 254 -6.81 -10.42 -22.65
CA MET A 254 -6.28 -9.22 -23.30
C MET A 254 -5.09 -9.65 -24.13
N GLU A 255 -5.31 -9.63 -25.44
CA GLU A 255 -4.27 -9.63 -26.46
C GLU A 255 -3.35 -8.42 -26.24
N TYR A 256 -2.04 -8.68 -26.26
CA TYR A 256 -1.00 -7.71 -26.61
C TYR A 256 -0.57 -7.97 -28.05
#